data_AF-A0A850MQM7-F1
#
_entry.id   AF-A0A850MQM7-F1
#
_cell.length_a   1.000
_cell.length_b   1.000
_cell.length_c   1.000
_cell.angle_alpha   90.00
_cell.angle_beta   90.00
_cell.angle_gamma   90.00
#
_symmetry.space_group_name_H-M   'P 1'
#
loop_
_entity.id
_entity.type
_entity.pdbx_description
1 polymer ?
#
loop_
_entity_poly.entity_id
_entity_poly.type
_entity_poly.pdbx_seq_one_letter_code
_entity_poly.pdbx_strand_id
1 'polypeptide(L)'
;MSDERYREKTVKEFLDEIKEKLPFWLKNNEDELKEVISELEEHIEDKTEALEETGKSRLEATQLAITQMGSPSTIAREYKRRGTPKLFITEELFPTYLTVLKYAGLAIGLITAIVTLMRVIITGISGGKWWAVIFESLQRLTITSILVAAGISVIFVWLSYEGYFPEDLKNVFKLKTKLKAEAQQPPKVRIEKPAVKKPKKEYPKRLDKPHNLIIGGIVALVWGVIAVWQPFPEWTPMIDPQFLLWVRVIGFTWIFLGIVGIVHGIFVSWSYDANKALYPLRAILNLISIPIIVLFLMNPQLFPIPIWSESTGFQVLSIAPNFYWIYYLVFSLILIGTLVGAIQKFYKGIRLQEEDLFFEGEA
;
A
#
# COMPACT_ATOMS: atom_id res chain seq x y z
N MET A 1 -42.18 -5.07 46.00
CA MET A 1 -41.82 -5.46 44.61
C MET A 1 -42.00 -6.97 44.55
N SER A 2 -42.60 -7.52 43.49
CA SER A 2 -42.67 -8.98 43.35
C SER A 2 -41.26 -9.55 43.22
N ASP A 3 -41.00 -10.70 43.83
CA ASP A 3 -39.69 -11.39 43.79
C ASP A 3 -39.20 -11.59 42.35
N GLU A 4 -40.13 -11.81 41.43
CA GLU A 4 -39.87 -11.94 39.99
C GLU A 4 -39.30 -10.67 39.34
N ARG A 5 -39.79 -9.48 39.73
CA ARG A 5 -39.24 -8.21 39.24
C ARG A 5 -37.84 -7.93 39.77
N TYR A 6 -37.52 -8.43 40.96
CA TYR A 6 -36.18 -8.31 41.53
C TYR A 6 -35.20 -9.26 40.84
N ARG A 7 -35.66 -10.48 40.52
CA ARG A 7 -34.90 -11.47 39.74
C ARG A 7 -34.49 -10.95 38.37
N GLU A 8 -35.47 -10.51 37.57
CA GLU A 8 -35.23 -9.96 36.22
C GLU A 8 -34.22 -8.82 36.25
N LYS A 9 -34.36 -7.92 37.24
CA LYS A 9 -33.43 -6.81 37.43
C LYS A 9 -32.00 -7.31 37.73
N THR A 10 -31.85 -8.31 38.59
CA THR A 10 -30.54 -8.84 38.99
C THR A 10 -29.84 -9.53 37.82
N VAL A 11 -30.56 -10.34 37.05
CA VAL A 11 -30.02 -10.99 35.84
C VAL A 11 -29.60 -9.95 34.81
N LYS A 12 -30.46 -8.94 34.57
CA LYS A 12 -30.16 -7.87 33.62
C LYS A 12 -28.93 -7.06 34.01
N GLU A 13 -28.82 -6.66 35.29
CA GLU A 13 -27.66 -5.92 35.80
C GLU A 13 -26.36 -6.73 35.62
N PHE A 14 -26.40 -8.04 35.87
CA PHE A 14 -25.27 -8.93 35.66
C PHE A 14 -24.86 -9.04 34.18
N LEU A 15 -25.83 -9.24 33.28
CA LEU A 15 -25.58 -9.32 31.84
C LEU A 15 -25.09 -7.99 31.26
N ASP A 16 -25.60 -6.85 31.74
CA ASP A 16 -25.12 -5.52 31.36
C ASP A 16 -23.66 -5.31 31.79
N GLU A 17 -23.27 -5.77 32.99
CA GLU A 17 -21.87 -5.72 33.45
C GLU A 17 -20.94 -6.62 32.62
N ILE A 18 -21.42 -7.81 32.19
CA ILE A 18 -20.68 -8.66 31.25
C ILE A 18 -20.52 -7.92 29.92
N LYS A 19 -21.61 -7.38 29.37
CA LYS A 19 -21.63 -6.65 28.11
C LYS A 19 -20.63 -5.48 28.11
N GLU A 20 -20.50 -4.75 29.21
CA GLU A 20 -19.49 -3.70 29.37
C GLU A 20 -18.04 -4.22 29.39
N LYS A 21 -17.80 -5.46 29.81
CA LYS A 21 -16.45 -6.04 29.93
C LYS A 21 -16.03 -6.90 28.74
N LEU A 22 -16.98 -7.30 27.89
CA LEU A 22 -16.73 -8.06 26.66
C LEU A 22 -15.75 -7.33 25.72
N PRO A 23 -15.02 -8.08 24.88
CA PRO A 23 -14.04 -7.50 23.99
C PRO A 23 -14.65 -6.57 22.94
N PHE A 24 -13.87 -5.59 22.48
CA PHE A 24 -14.35 -4.58 21.53
C PHE A 24 -14.84 -5.16 20.19
N TRP A 25 -14.27 -6.27 19.71
CA TRP A 25 -14.72 -6.91 18.46
C TRP A 25 -16.16 -7.43 18.58
N LEU A 26 -16.49 -8.10 19.70
CA LEU A 26 -17.82 -8.66 19.93
C LEU A 26 -18.86 -7.55 20.15
N LYS A 27 -18.49 -6.48 20.87
CA LYS A 27 -19.36 -5.31 21.06
C LYS A 27 -19.76 -4.62 19.76
N ASN A 28 -18.90 -4.69 18.74
CA ASN A 28 -19.16 -4.08 17.44
C ASN A 28 -19.97 -4.98 16.49
N ASN A 29 -20.25 -6.22 16.89
CA ASN A 29 -21.10 -7.14 16.15
C ASN A 29 -22.41 -7.35 16.92
N GLU A 30 -23.45 -6.58 16.59
CA GLU A 30 -24.71 -6.59 17.34
C GLU A 30 -25.39 -7.96 17.37
N ASP A 31 -25.28 -8.74 16.29
CA ASP A 31 -25.94 -10.05 16.18
C ASP A 31 -25.23 -11.08 17.07
N GLU A 32 -23.90 -11.19 16.96
CA GLU A 32 -23.10 -12.08 17.83
C GLU A 32 -23.19 -11.66 19.29
N LEU A 33 -23.23 -10.35 19.58
CA LEU A 33 -23.41 -9.86 20.94
C LEU A 33 -24.76 -10.28 21.53
N LYS A 34 -25.85 -10.17 20.75
CA LYS A 34 -27.18 -10.60 21.20
C LYS A 34 -27.22 -12.10 21.43
N GLU A 35 -26.63 -12.89 20.53
CA GLU A 35 -26.55 -14.34 20.66
C GLU A 35 -25.80 -14.75 21.93
N VAL A 36 -24.61 -14.18 22.17
CA VAL A 36 -23.82 -14.47 23.38
C VAL A 36 -24.55 -14.06 24.66
N ILE A 37 -25.21 -12.90 24.67
CA ILE A 37 -25.97 -12.46 25.85
C ILE A 37 -27.19 -13.36 26.08
N SER A 38 -27.87 -13.79 25.01
CA SER A 38 -29.00 -14.72 25.09
C SER A 38 -28.58 -16.09 25.61
N GLU A 39 -27.45 -16.63 25.14
CA GLU A 39 -26.90 -17.90 25.61
C GLU A 39 -26.50 -17.83 27.09
N LEU A 40 -25.93 -16.71 27.53
CA LEU A 40 -25.61 -16.49 28.94
C LEU A 40 -26.86 -16.37 29.82
N GLU A 41 -27.93 -15.75 29.31
CA GLU A 41 -29.22 -15.66 29.99
C GLU A 41 -29.86 -17.06 30.13
N GLU A 42 -29.87 -17.84 29.05
CA GLU A 42 -30.37 -19.23 29.03
C GLU A 42 -29.61 -20.11 30.03
N HIS A 43 -28.27 -20.04 30.04
CA HIS A 43 -27.45 -20.76 31.03
C HIS A 43 -27.72 -20.35 32.48
N ILE A 44 -28.09 -19.09 32.75
CA ILE A 44 -28.49 -18.66 34.09
C ILE A 44 -29.83 -19.30 34.46
N GLU A 45 -30.78 -19.34 33.52
CA GLU A 45 -32.10 -19.92 33.74
C GLU A 45 -32.01 -21.43 33.96
N ASP A 46 -31.28 -22.16 33.12
CA ASP A 46 -31.05 -23.61 33.25
C ASP A 46 -30.46 -23.97 34.63
N LYS A 47 -29.46 -23.20 35.08
CA LYS A 47 -28.86 -23.39 36.42
C LYS A 47 -29.83 -23.02 37.54
N THR A 48 -30.69 -22.04 37.31
CA THR A 48 -31.71 -21.63 38.27
C THR A 48 -32.73 -22.75 38.46
N GLU A 49 -33.24 -23.33 37.37
CA GLU A 49 -34.18 -24.45 37.39
C GLU A 49 -33.58 -25.68 38.11
N ALA A 50 -32.34 -26.04 37.77
CA ALA A 50 -31.63 -27.14 38.44
C ALA A 50 -31.45 -26.91 39.95
N LEU A 51 -31.30 -25.65 40.39
CA LEU A 51 -31.19 -25.29 41.80
C LEU A 51 -32.55 -25.21 42.50
N GLU A 52 -33.63 -24.90 41.79
CA GLU A 52 -35.01 -24.96 42.31
C GLU A 52 -35.41 -26.40 42.66
N GLU A 53 -34.99 -27.39 41.85
CA GLU A 53 -35.22 -28.81 42.13
C GLU A 53 -34.62 -29.26 43.48
N THR A 54 -33.62 -28.54 43.99
CA THR A 54 -33.03 -28.77 45.32
C THR A 54 -33.83 -28.16 46.48
N GLY A 55 -35.00 -27.58 46.19
CA GLY A 55 -35.91 -27.00 47.19
C GLY A 55 -35.64 -25.53 47.55
N LYS A 56 -34.80 -24.84 46.76
CA LYS A 56 -34.53 -23.40 46.94
C LYS A 56 -35.62 -22.55 46.32
N SER A 57 -35.85 -21.35 46.85
CA SER A 57 -36.70 -20.36 46.18
C SER A 57 -36.07 -19.90 44.86
N ARG A 58 -36.87 -19.60 43.84
CA ARG A 58 -36.40 -19.10 42.52
C ARG A 58 -35.42 -17.94 42.62
N LEU A 59 -35.69 -17.01 43.54
CA LEU A 59 -34.83 -15.86 43.82
C LEU A 59 -33.44 -16.28 44.32
N GLU A 60 -33.39 -17.15 45.33
CA GLU A 60 -32.13 -17.66 45.90
C GLU A 60 -31.38 -18.55 44.91
N ALA A 61 -32.11 -19.36 44.13
CA ALA A 61 -31.56 -20.19 43.06
C ALA A 61 -30.89 -19.32 41.98
N THR A 62 -31.52 -18.21 41.57
CA THR A 62 -30.96 -17.28 40.58
C THR A 62 -29.67 -16.62 41.08
N GLN A 63 -29.66 -16.12 42.32
CA GLN A 63 -28.46 -15.50 42.91
C GLN A 63 -27.30 -16.49 43.01
N LEU A 64 -27.60 -17.74 43.36
CA LEU A 64 -26.61 -18.80 43.44
C LEU A 64 -26.12 -19.21 42.04
N ALA A 65 -27.00 -19.26 41.04
CA ALA A 65 -26.65 -19.50 39.64
C ALA A 65 -25.69 -18.43 39.10
N ILE A 66 -25.97 -17.15 39.33
CA ILE A 66 -25.08 -16.03 38.99
C ILE A 66 -23.73 -16.17 39.70
N THR A 67 -23.74 -16.52 40.99
CA THR A 67 -22.50 -16.73 41.75
C THR A 67 -21.67 -17.89 41.17
N GLN A 68 -22.32 -18.96 40.74
CA GLN A 68 -21.68 -20.13 40.11
C GLN A 68 -21.22 -19.88 38.67
N MET A 69 -21.80 -18.91 37.95
CA MET A 69 -21.30 -18.45 36.65
C MET A 69 -19.93 -17.77 36.78
N GLY A 70 -19.63 -17.22 37.96
CA GLY A 70 -18.40 -16.49 38.24
C GLY A 70 -18.52 -15.00 37.98
N SER A 71 -17.43 -14.25 38.17
CA SER A 71 -17.46 -12.80 37.99
C SER A 71 -17.59 -12.41 36.52
N PRO A 72 -18.28 -11.29 36.19
CA PRO A 72 -18.39 -10.80 34.81
C PRO A 72 -17.04 -10.65 34.10
N SER A 73 -16.01 -10.25 34.84
CA SER A 73 -14.63 -10.13 34.34
C SER A 73 -14.01 -11.47 33.93
N THR A 74 -14.38 -12.56 34.61
CA THR A 74 -13.86 -13.90 34.31
C THR A 74 -14.50 -14.45 33.04
N ILE A 75 -15.82 -14.29 32.91
CA ILE A 75 -16.57 -14.66 31.70
C ILE A 75 -16.03 -13.89 30.50
N ALA A 76 -15.91 -12.56 30.61
CA ALA A 76 -15.39 -11.73 29.52
C ALA A 76 -13.94 -12.08 29.13
N ARG A 77 -13.12 -12.55 30.07
CA ARG A 77 -11.72 -12.94 29.81
C ARG A 77 -11.62 -14.20 28.93
N GLU A 78 -12.57 -15.12 29.01
CA GLU A 78 -12.59 -16.29 28.13
C GLU A 78 -12.77 -15.87 26.66
N TYR A 79 -13.59 -14.86 26.38
CA TYR A 79 -13.76 -14.31 25.03
C TYR A 79 -12.52 -13.59 24.49
N LYS A 80 -11.61 -13.13 25.37
CA LYS A 80 -10.32 -12.53 24.97
C LYS A 80 -9.23 -13.57 24.67
N ARG A 81 -9.42 -14.83 25.06
CA ARG A 81 -8.42 -15.91 24.98
C ARG A 81 -8.53 -16.80 23.73
N ARG A 82 -9.20 -16.35 22.68
CA ARG A 82 -9.49 -17.18 21.49
C ARG A 82 -8.28 -17.48 20.59
N GLY A 83 -7.20 -16.70 20.65
CA GLY A 83 -6.03 -16.85 19.77
C GLY A 83 -4.83 -17.55 20.39
N THR A 84 -3.98 -18.13 19.56
CA THR A 84 -2.74 -18.80 19.98
C THR A 84 -1.57 -17.81 20.07
N PRO A 85 -0.89 -17.67 21.23
CA PRO A 85 0.12 -16.62 21.42
C PRO A 85 1.43 -16.93 20.68
N LYS A 86 1.95 -15.96 19.90
CA LYS A 86 3.27 -16.03 19.24
C LYS A 86 3.98 -14.67 19.28
N LEU A 87 4.96 -14.53 20.17
CA LEU A 87 5.76 -13.29 20.28
C LEU A 87 4.88 -12.03 20.48
N PHE A 88 4.01 -12.06 21.49
CA PHE A 88 3.07 -10.97 21.87
C PHE A 88 1.97 -10.62 20.85
N ILE A 89 1.97 -11.23 19.66
CA ILE A 89 0.90 -11.16 18.65
C ILE A 89 0.36 -12.59 18.47
N THR A 90 -0.91 -12.79 18.15
CA THR A 90 -1.39 -14.16 17.92
C THR A 90 -0.92 -14.70 16.57
N GLU A 91 -0.82 -16.03 16.42
CA GLU A 91 -0.40 -16.65 15.15
C GLU A 91 -1.28 -16.24 13.98
N GLU A 92 -2.56 -16.00 14.25
CA GLU A 92 -3.57 -15.71 13.24
C GLU A 92 -3.49 -14.24 12.78
N LEU A 93 -3.12 -13.31 13.69
CA LEU A 93 -2.90 -11.90 13.34
C LEU A 93 -1.53 -11.65 12.70
N PHE A 94 -0.54 -12.51 12.92
CA PHE A 94 0.84 -12.29 12.47
C PHE A 94 1.01 -12.10 10.95
N PRO A 95 0.36 -12.87 10.06
CA PRO A 95 0.40 -12.63 8.62
C PRO A 95 -0.17 -11.27 8.23
N THR A 96 -1.25 -10.84 8.89
CA THR A 96 -1.87 -9.52 8.67
C THR A 96 -0.94 -8.40 9.13
N TYR A 97 -0.28 -8.56 10.28
CA TYR A 97 0.73 -7.64 10.79
C TYR A 97 1.87 -7.44 9.79
N LEU A 98 2.47 -8.53 9.28
CA LEU A 98 3.55 -8.45 8.28
C LEU A 98 3.07 -7.76 6.99
N THR A 99 1.83 -8.02 6.59
CA THR A 99 1.22 -7.40 5.42
C THR A 99 1.07 -5.88 5.61
N VAL A 100 0.57 -5.44 6.77
CA VAL A 100 0.42 -4.02 7.11
C VAL A 100 1.78 -3.33 7.17
N LEU A 101 2.79 -3.94 7.81
CA LEU A 101 4.16 -3.42 7.84
C LEU A 101 4.74 -3.25 6.43
N LYS A 102 4.56 -4.26 5.56
CA LYS A 102 5.05 -4.22 4.18
C LYS A 102 4.43 -3.04 3.42
N TYR A 103 3.11 -2.85 3.51
CA TYR A 103 2.44 -1.75 2.81
C TYR A 103 2.78 -0.38 3.41
N ALA A 104 2.87 -0.26 4.74
CA ALA A 104 3.27 0.97 5.40
C ALA A 104 4.70 1.37 5.02
N GLY A 105 5.64 0.42 5.08
CA GLY A 105 7.03 0.63 4.67
C GLY A 105 7.14 1.04 3.20
N LEU A 106 6.35 0.42 2.33
CA LEU A 106 6.32 0.78 0.91
C LEU A 106 5.78 2.19 0.69
N ALA A 107 4.68 2.56 1.33
CA ALA A 107 4.09 3.90 1.22
C ALA A 107 5.08 4.98 1.70
N ILE A 108 5.71 4.78 2.85
CA ILE A 108 6.71 5.70 3.41
C ILE A 108 7.94 5.78 2.51
N GLY A 109 8.43 4.64 2.02
CA GLY A 109 9.54 4.55 1.08
C GLY A 109 9.27 5.34 -0.20
N LEU A 110 8.06 5.19 -0.78
CA LEU A 110 7.67 5.91 -1.99
C LEU A 110 7.58 7.42 -1.75
N ILE A 111 6.92 7.86 -0.69
CA ILE A 111 6.79 9.28 -0.34
C ILE A 111 8.16 9.90 -0.11
N THR A 112 9.01 9.21 0.67
CA THR A 112 10.36 9.69 0.97
C THR A 112 11.19 9.76 -0.30
N ALA A 113 11.15 8.74 -1.17
CA ALA A 113 11.86 8.75 -2.44
C ALA A 113 11.46 9.96 -3.32
N ILE A 114 10.17 10.28 -3.41
CA ILE A 114 9.66 11.44 -4.16
C ILE A 114 10.20 12.76 -3.56
N VAL A 115 10.10 12.92 -2.24
CA VAL A 115 10.58 14.14 -1.56
C VAL A 115 12.08 14.30 -1.68
N THR A 116 12.84 13.22 -1.49
CA THR A 116 14.29 13.20 -1.65
C THR A 116 14.69 13.56 -3.06
N LEU A 117 13.99 13.02 -4.08
CA LEU A 117 14.24 13.34 -5.48
C LEU A 117 14.10 14.85 -5.74
N MET A 118 13.00 15.44 -5.28
CA MET A 118 12.78 16.89 -5.43
C MET A 118 13.91 17.70 -4.79
N ARG A 119 14.33 17.31 -3.59
CA ARG A 119 15.44 17.99 -2.90
C ARG A 119 16.78 17.79 -3.61
N VAL A 120 17.07 16.58 -4.08
CA VAL A 120 18.29 16.26 -4.82
C VAL A 120 18.39 17.08 -6.11
N ILE A 121 17.28 17.24 -6.83
CA ILE A 121 17.22 18.08 -8.04
C ILE A 121 17.50 19.54 -7.68
N ILE A 122 16.80 20.09 -6.67
CA ILE A 122 16.98 21.48 -6.22
C ILE A 122 18.43 21.73 -5.79
N THR A 123 18.98 20.85 -4.93
CA THR A 123 20.35 20.97 -4.42
C THR A 123 21.40 20.76 -5.52
N GLY A 124 21.15 19.85 -6.47
CA GLY A 124 22.05 19.62 -7.60
C GLY A 124 22.12 20.82 -8.54
N ILE A 125 20.97 21.45 -8.83
CA ILE A 125 20.90 22.68 -9.64
C ILE A 125 21.57 23.85 -8.93
N SER A 126 21.46 23.95 -7.60
CA SER A 126 22.09 25.01 -6.81
C SER A 126 23.58 24.79 -6.53
N GLY A 127 24.24 23.81 -7.17
CA GLY A 127 25.65 23.49 -6.95
C GLY A 127 25.97 22.87 -5.58
N GLY A 128 24.96 22.45 -4.83
CA GLY A 128 25.11 21.84 -3.52
C GLY A 128 25.53 20.37 -3.58
N LYS A 129 25.90 19.82 -2.41
CA LYS A 129 26.27 18.41 -2.23
C LYS A 129 25.01 17.52 -2.24
N TRP A 130 24.49 17.23 -3.42
CA TRP A 130 23.27 16.42 -3.62
C TRP A 130 23.33 15.05 -2.95
N TRP A 131 24.52 14.43 -2.87
CA TRP A 131 24.70 13.13 -2.20
C TRP A 131 24.40 13.20 -0.69
N ALA A 132 24.65 14.35 -0.05
CA ALA A 132 24.37 14.54 1.37
C ALA A 132 22.86 14.49 1.64
N VAL A 133 22.06 15.00 0.69
CA VAL A 133 20.59 14.94 0.74
C VAL A 133 20.08 13.51 0.68
N ILE A 134 20.72 12.64 -0.12
CA ILE A 134 20.37 11.22 -0.19
C ILE A 134 20.68 10.54 1.14
N PHE A 135 21.88 10.78 1.69
CA PHE A 135 22.29 10.17 2.96
C PHE A 135 21.39 10.61 4.11
N GLU A 136 21.10 11.91 4.21
CA GLU A 136 20.16 12.48 5.18
C GLU A 136 18.77 11.86 5.03
N SER A 137 18.30 11.68 3.79
CA SER A 137 17.01 11.08 3.51
C SER A 137 16.96 9.60 3.91
N LEU A 138 18.05 8.85 3.71
CA LEU A 138 18.14 7.45 4.11
C LEU A 138 18.10 7.31 5.64
N GLN A 139 18.79 8.20 6.35
CA GLN A 139 18.75 8.24 7.81
C GLN A 139 17.34 8.59 8.32
N ARG A 140 16.69 9.61 7.72
CA ARG A 140 15.30 9.98 8.03
C ARG A 140 14.33 8.84 7.74
N LEU A 141 14.50 8.15 6.61
CA LEU A 141 13.68 7.00 6.23
C LEU A 141 13.79 5.89 7.27
N THR A 142 15.01 5.59 7.72
CA THR A 142 15.28 4.53 8.71
C THR A 142 14.58 4.85 10.03
N ILE A 143 14.77 6.07 10.56
CA ILE A 143 14.12 6.52 11.81
C ILE A 143 12.60 6.48 11.68
N THR A 144 12.06 7.02 10.60
CA THR A 144 10.60 7.06 10.37
C THR A 144 10.02 5.66 10.24
N SER A 145 10.72 4.75 9.55
CA SER A 145 10.31 3.36 9.39
C SER A 145 10.29 2.61 10.72
N ILE A 146 11.29 2.84 11.59
CA ILE A 146 11.34 2.26 12.94
C ILE A 146 10.16 2.77 13.77
N LEU A 147 9.89 4.08 13.77
CA LEU A 147 8.80 4.67 14.53
C LEU A 147 7.43 4.14 14.07
N VAL A 148 7.20 4.05 12.77
CA VAL A 148 5.94 3.51 12.23
C VAL A 148 5.82 2.02 12.50
N ALA A 149 6.90 1.25 12.34
CA ALA A 149 6.89 -0.17 12.67
C ALA A 149 6.60 -0.41 14.16
N ALA A 150 7.18 0.40 15.05
CA ALA A 150 6.90 0.35 16.48
C ALA A 150 5.43 0.67 16.77
N GLY A 151 4.89 1.75 16.19
CA GLY A 151 3.48 2.12 16.35
C GLY A 151 2.51 1.03 15.87
N ILE A 152 2.77 0.44 14.69
CA ILE A 152 1.99 -0.69 14.17
C ILE A 152 2.10 -1.89 15.12
N SER A 153 3.29 -2.19 15.63
CA SER A 153 3.50 -3.32 16.54
C SER A 153 2.71 -3.15 17.84
N VAL A 154 2.71 -1.95 18.43
CA VAL A 154 1.90 -1.65 19.64
C VAL A 154 0.41 -1.87 19.38
N ILE A 155 -0.10 -1.41 18.24
CA ILE A 155 -1.51 -1.62 17.86
C ILE A 155 -1.82 -3.11 17.73
N PHE A 156 -0.97 -3.89 17.06
CA PHE A 156 -1.20 -5.32 16.88
C PHE A 156 -1.07 -6.13 18.18
N VAL A 157 -0.18 -5.74 19.09
CA VAL A 157 -0.11 -6.32 20.44
C VAL A 157 -1.41 -6.04 21.21
N TRP A 158 -1.93 -4.81 21.13
CA TRP A 158 -3.21 -4.48 21.76
C TRP A 158 -4.39 -5.26 21.15
N LEU A 159 -4.46 -5.39 19.83
CA LEU A 159 -5.48 -6.19 19.13
C LEU A 159 -5.38 -7.67 19.51
N SER A 160 -4.15 -8.20 19.61
CA SER A 160 -3.89 -9.56 20.05
C SER A 160 -4.33 -9.79 21.49
N TYR A 161 -4.10 -8.83 22.39
CA TYR A 161 -4.55 -8.90 23.78
C TYR A 161 -6.08 -8.88 23.90
N GLU A 162 -6.75 -8.17 22.99
CA GLU A 162 -8.21 -8.08 22.94
C GLU A 162 -8.86 -9.27 22.22
N GLY A 163 -8.04 -10.19 21.67
CA GLY A 163 -8.50 -11.42 21.04
C GLY A 163 -9.04 -11.26 19.61
N TYR A 164 -8.59 -10.23 18.88
CA TYR A 164 -9.00 -10.01 17.50
C TYR A 164 -8.48 -11.09 16.55
N PHE A 165 -9.32 -11.47 15.57
CA PHE A 165 -8.90 -12.22 14.39
C PHE A 165 -8.82 -11.33 13.13
N PRO A 166 -8.12 -11.79 12.08
CA PRO A 166 -8.09 -11.11 10.79
C PRO A 166 -9.49 -10.84 10.20
N GLU A 167 -10.45 -11.73 10.45
CA GLU A 167 -11.83 -11.65 10.00
C GLU A 167 -12.57 -10.47 10.64
N ASP A 168 -12.36 -10.26 11.94
CA ASP A 168 -12.97 -9.16 12.70
C ASP A 168 -12.48 -7.81 12.19
N LEU A 169 -11.18 -7.70 11.89
CA LEU A 169 -10.60 -6.51 11.29
C LEU A 169 -11.25 -6.21 9.94
N LYS A 170 -11.39 -7.23 9.07
CA LYS A 170 -12.07 -7.07 7.76
C LYS A 170 -13.50 -6.60 7.94
N ASN A 171 -14.23 -7.12 8.92
CA ASN A 171 -15.62 -6.73 9.19
C ASN A 171 -15.71 -5.27 9.65
N VAL A 172 -14.82 -4.82 10.53
CA VAL A 172 -14.75 -3.41 10.95
C VAL A 172 -14.45 -2.47 9.77
N PHE A 173 -13.52 -2.85 8.89
CA PHE A 173 -13.22 -2.07 7.69
C PHE A 173 -14.38 -2.09 6.67
N LYS A 174 -15.05 -3.23 6.49
CA LYS A 174 -16.23 -3.40 5.63
C LYS A 174 -17.43 -2.59 6.13
N LEU A 175 -17.70 -2.59 7.43
CA LEU A 175 -18.75 -1.78 8.05
C LEU A 175 -18.52 -0.29 7.78
N LYS A 176 -17.28 0.21 7.96
CA LYS A 176 -16.95 1.60 7.63
C LYS A 176 -17.07 1.92 6.14
N THR A 177 -16.82 0.97 5.25
CA THR A 177 -17.00 1.18 3.80
C THR A 177 -18.46 1.10 3.38
N LYS A 178 -19.26 0.17 3.94
CA LYS A 178 -20.70 0.08 3.72
C LYS A 178 -21.42 1.32 4.23
N LEU A 179 -21.12 1.79 5.44
CA LEU A 179 -21.67 3.04 5.98
C LEU A 179 -21.33 4.26 5.10
N LYS A 180 -20.13 4.28 4.50
CA LYS A 180 -19.74 5.33 3.54
C LYS A 180 -20.41 5.15 2.16
N ALA A 181 -20.68 3.93 1.73
CA ALA A 181 -21.32 3.62 0.46
C ALA A 181 -22.84 3.80 0.49
N GLU A 182 -23.51 3.43 1.59
CA GLU A 182 -24.93 3.69 1.84
C GLU A 182 -25.20 5.18 2.04
N ALA A 183 -24.25 5.93 2.60
CA ALA A 183 -24.33 7.39 2.64
C ALA A 183 -24.17 8.06 1.25
N GLN A 184 -23.80 7.32 0.20
CA GLN A 184 -23.42 7.90 -1.10
C GLN A 184 -24.06 7.26 -2.35
N GLN A 185 -24.95 6.26 -2.28
CA GLN A 185 -25.60 5.72 -3.49
C GLN A 185 -27.10 5.36 -3.35
N PRO A 186 -27.95 5.69 -4.34
CA PRO A 186 -29.31 5.15 -4.50
C PRO A 186 -29.29 3.69 -5.03
N PRO A 187 -30.40 2.92 -4.88
CA PRO A 187 -30.38 1.47 -4.95
C PRO A 187 -30.17 0.93 -6.37
N LYS A 188 -29.27 -0.05 -6.53
CA LYS A 188 -29.06 -0.78 -7.77
C LYS A 188 -29.65 -2.19 -7.70
N VAL A 189 -30.48 -2.49 -8.70
CA VAL A 189 -31.11 -3.78 -8.99
C VAL A 189 -30.05 -4.82 -9.36
N ARG A 190 -30.15 -5.99 -8.73
CA ARG A 190 -29.27 -7.15 -8.91
C ARG A 190 -29.77 -7.97 -10.09
N ILE A 191 -28.93 -8.21 -11.10
CA ILE A 191 -29.19 -9.17 -12.18
C ILE A 191 -28.25 -10.36 -11.98
N GLU A 192 -28.81 -11.56 -11.88
CA GLU A 192 -28.07 -12.83 -11.86
C GLU A 192 -27.47 -13.14 -13.24
N LYS A 193 -26.21 -13.61 -13.25
CA LYS A 193 -25.54 -14.11 -14.45
C LYS A 193 -25.45 -15.65 -14.43
N PRO A 194 -25.63 -16.32 -15.58
CA PRO A 194 -25.54 -17.78 -15.70
C PRO A 194 -24.10 -18.28 -15.97
N ALA A 195 -23.94 -19.59 -15.76
CA ALA A 195 -22.69 -20.33 -15.57
C ALA A 195 -21.67 -20.35 -16.73
N VAL A 196 -20.39 -20.35 -16.32
CA VAL A 196 -19.17 -20.25 -17.12
C VAL A 196 -18.68 -21.54 -17.79
N LYS A 197 -18.09 -21.37 -18.98
CA LYS A 197 -17.13 -22.31 -19.59
C LYS A 197 -15.70 -21.80 -19.39
N LYS A 198 -14.84 -22.64 -18.79
CA LYS A 198 -13.43 -22.34 -18.45
C LYS A 198 -12.61 -21.84 -19.65
N PRO A 199 -12.18 -20.57 -19.68
CA PRO A 199 -11.27 -20.07 -20.71
C PRO A 199 -9.81 -20.22 -20.28
N LYS A 200 -8.94 -20.38 -21.29
CA LYS A 200 -7.47 -20.43 -21.17
C LYS A 200 -6.96 -19.11 -20.55
N LYS A 201 -6.09 -19.20 -19.52
CA LYS A 201 -5.46 -18.05 -18.84
C LYS A 201 -4.54 -17.26 -19.79
N GLU A 202 -5.10 -16.37 -20.61
CA GLU A 202 -4.34 -15.40 -21.38
C GLU A 202 -4.33 -14.05 -20.66
N TYR A 203 -3.13 -13.52 -20.41
CA TYR A 203 -2.96 -12.20 -19.78
C TYR A 203 -3.75 -11.13 -20.56
N PRO A 204 -4.54 -10.28 -19.88
CA PRO A 204 -5.37 -9.28 -20.54
C PRO A 204 -4.46 -8.37 -21.36
N LYS A 205 -4.81 -8.21 -22.64
CA LYS A 205 -4.02 -7.43 -23.62
C LYS A 205 -3.78 -5.98 -23.19
N ARG A 206 -4.50 -5.49 -22.17
CA ARG A 206 -4.46 -4.11 -21.66
C ARG A 206 -3.41 -3.88 -20.57
N LEU A 207 -2.97 -4.93 -19.86
CA LEU A 207 -1.94 -4.83 -18.82
C LEU A 207 -0.56 -5.14 -19.41
N ASP A 208 0.42 -4.30 -19.07
CA ASP A 208 1.81 -4.60 -19.37
C ASP A 208 2.24 -5.86 -18.61
N LYS A 209 3.00 -6.74 -19.28
CA LYS A 209 3.48 -7.96 -18.63
C LYS A 209 4.46 -7.61 -17.51
N PRO A 210 4.40 -8.28 -16.34
CA PRO A 210 5.29 -8.01 -15.20
C PRO A 210 6.77 -7.95 -15.58
N HIS A 211 7.24 -8.91 -16.38
CA HIS A 211 8.65 -8.98 -16.78
C HIS A 211 9.08 -7.78 -17.64
N ASN A 212 8.22 -7.28 -18.54
CA ASN A 212 8.54 -6.10 -19.36
C ASN A 212 8.71 -4.85 -18.48
N LEU A 213 7.86 -4.71 -17.47
CA LEU A 213 7.92 -3.61 -16.52
C LEU A 213 9.18 -3.66 -15.66
N ILE A 214 9.53 -4.85 -15.15
CA ILE A 214 10.71 -5.07 -14.33
C ILE A 214 11.99 -4.87 -15.14
N ILE A 215 12.09 -5.49 -16.32
CA ILE A 215 13.27 -5.37 -17.20
C ILE A 215 13.48 -3.92 -17.62
N GLY A 216 12.42 -3.25 -18.10
CA GLY A 216 12.50 -1.83 -18.45
C GLY A 216 12.88 -0.96 -17.24
N GLY A 217 12.40 -1.32 -16.05
CA GLY A 217 12.74 -0.65 -14.81
C GLY A 217 14.21 -0.79 -14.41
N ILE A 218 14.77 -2.00 -14.51
CA ILE A 218 16.19 -2.29 -14.24
C ILE A 218 17.08 -1.54 -15.25
N VAL A 219 16.74 -1.58 -16.54
CA VAL A 219 17.49 -0.88 -17.59
C VAL A 219 17.52 0.63 -17.32
N ALA A 220 16.37 1.23 -17.02
CA ALA A 220 16.30 2.66 -16.67
C ALA A 220 17.10 2.99 -15.40
N LEU A 221 17.10 2.11 -14.41
CA LEU A 221 17.86 2.29 -13.18
C LEU A 221 19.38 2.26 -13.45
N VAL A 222 19.87 1.27 -14.19
CA VAL A 222 21.29 1.15 -14.55
C VAL A 222 21.76 2.38 -15.32
N TRP A 223 21.05 2.76 -16.39
CA TRP A 223 21.40 3.94 -17.19
C TRP A 223 21.26 5.24 -16.41
N GLY A 224 20.26 5.33 -15.53
CA GLY A 224 20.08 6.47 -14.66
C GLY A 224 21.23 6.65 -13.67
N VAL A 225 21.71 5.55 -13.06
CA VAL A 225 22.89 5.57 -12.19
C VAL A 225 24.14 5.97 -12.96
N ILE A 226 24.37 5.43 -14.17
CA ILE A 226 25.50 5.84 -15.01
C ILE A 226 25.44 7.33 -15.36
N ALA A 227 24.25 7.84 -15.71
CA ALA A 227 24.04 9.25 -16.06
C ALA A 227 24.25 10.21 -14.89
N VAL A 228 23.88 9.80 -13.66
CA VAL A 228 24.12 10.60 -12.44
C VAL A 228 25.58 10.51 -11.99
N TRP A 229 26.14 9.30 -11.96
CA TRP A 229 27.49 9.04 -11.43
C TRP A 229 28.58 9.54 -12.38
N GLN A 230 28.36 9.46 -13.69
CA GLN A 230 29.31 9.85 -14.73
C GLN A 230 30.69 9.21 -14.50
N PRO A 231 30.81 7.87 -14.60
CA PRO A 231 32.01 7.12 -14.19
C PRO A 231 33.23 7.29 -15.11
N PHE A 232 33.27 8.36 -15.91
CA PHE A 232 34.30 8.62 -16.91
C PHE A 232 35.10 9.87 -16.49
N PRO A 233 36.00 9.77 -15.49
CA PRO A 233 36.74 10.91 -14.96
C PRO A 233 37.65 11.56 -16.02
N GLU A 234 38.10 10.79 -17.01
CA GLU A 234 38.91 11.28 -18.13
C GLU A 234 38.08 12.13 -19.11
N TRP A 235 36.78 11.83 -19.26
CA TRP A 235 35.91 12.50 -20.24
C TRP A 235 35.20 13.71 -19.65
N THR A 236 34.92 13.67 -18.35
CA THR A 236 34.15 14.71 -17.64
C THR A 236 34.73 16.12 -17.84
N PRO A 237 36.06 16.36 -17.78
CA PRO A 237 36.64 17.68 -18.01
C PRO A 237 36.52 18.18 -19.45
N MET A 238 36.30 17.28 -20.42
CA MET A 238 36.21 17.60 -21.85
C MET A 238 34.78 17.89 -22.30
N ILE A 239 33.79 17.61 -21.46
CA ILE A 239 32.38 17.79 -21.76
C ILE A 239 31.88 19.08 -21.11
N ASP A 240 31.02 19.80 -21.81
CA ASP A 240 30.41 21.02 -21.30
C ASP A 240 29.70 20.78 -19.94
N PRO A 241 29.99 21.57 -18.89
CA PRO A 241 29.41 21.40 -17.56
C PRO A 241 27.87 21.46 -17.55
N GLN A 242 27.27 22.26 -18.42
CA GLN A 242 25.81 22.40 -18.54
C GLN A 242 25.20 21.12 -19.15
N PHE A 243 25.84 20.54 -20.16
CA PHE A 243 25.45 19.22 -20.68
C PHE A 243 25.49 18.16 -19.58
N LEU A 244 26.59 18.09 -18.82
CA LEU A 244 26.75 17.15 -17.72
C LEU A 244 25.67 17.32 -16.65
N LEU A 245 25.30 18.57 -16.33
CA LEU A 245 24.20 18.86 -15.41
C LEU A 245 22.87 18.30 -15.93
N TRP A 246 22.54 18.53 -17.20
CA TRP A 246 21.30 18.03 -17.80
C TRP A 246 21.25 16.49 -17.84
N VAL A 247 22.37 15.85 -18.16
CA VAL A 247 22.47 14.38 -18.11
C VAL A 247 22.23 13.87 -16.70
N ARG A 248 22.74 14.53 -15.65
CA ARG A 248 22.44 14.15 -14.25
C ARG A 248 20.94 14.26 -13.94
N VAL A 249 20.28 15.34 -14.38
CA VAL A 249 18.83 15.51 -14.14
C VAL A 249 18.01 14.44 -14.88
N ILE A 250 18.36 14.11 -16.13
CA ILE A 250 17.76 12.98 -16.85
C ILE A 250 18.02 11.67 -16.11
N GLY A 251 19.25 11.46 -15.65
CA GLY A 251 19.64 10.27 -14.89
C GLY A 251 18.78 10.05 -13.66
N PHE A 252 18.53 11.10 -12.87
CA PHE A 252 17.60 11.04 -11.73
C PHE A 252 16.17 10.66 -12.16
N THR A 253 15.70 11.22 -13.27
CA THR A 253 14.38 10.89 -13.82
C THR A 253 14.29 9.42 -14.22
N TRP A 254 15.35 8.87 -14.83
CA TRP A 254 15.44 7.45 -15.21
C TRP A 254 15.55 6.51 -14.02
N ILE A 255 16.30 6.86 -12.97
CA ILE A 255 16.33 6.09 -11.72
C ILE A 255 14.90 5.97 -11.16
N PHE A 256 14.16 7.08 -11.09
CA PHE A 256 12.83 7.07 -10.53
C PHE A 256 11.83 6.32 -11.43
N LEU A 257 11.89 6.53 -12.74
CA LEU A 257 11.11 5.74 -13.70
C LEU A 257 11.42 4.24 -13.58
N GLY A 258 12.69 3.91 -13.30
CA GLY A 258 13.18 2.57 -13.03
C GLY A 258 12.52 1.93 -11.80
N ILE A 259 12.59 2.62 -10.66
CA ILE A 259 11.98 2.20 -9.39
C ILE A 259 10.47 2.01 -9.57
N VAL A 260 9.77 3.01 -10.12
CA VAL A 260 8.32 2.93 -10.33
C VAL A 260 7.97 1.82 -11.33
N GLY A 261 8.80 1.58 -12.35
CA GLY A 261 8.65 0.47 -13.28
C GLY A 261 8.73 -0.90 -12.60
N ILE A 262 9.72 -1.10 -11.73
CA ILE A 262 9.89 -2.33 -10.94
C ILE A 262 8.72 -2.52 -9.98
N VAL A 263 8.36 -1.47 -9.22
CA VAL A 263 7.22 -1.50 -8.29
C VAL A 263 5.93 -1.84 -9.04
N HIS A 264 5.66 -1.19 -10.17
CA HIS A 264 4.51 -1.50 -11.01
C HIS A 264 4.57 -2.95 -11.50
N GLY A 265 5.72 -3.43 -11.98
CA GLY A 265 5.88 -4.82 -12.39
C GLY A 265 5.56 -5.84 -11.29
N ILE A 266 5.86 -5.53 -10.03
CA ILE A 266 5.49 -6.38 -8.88
C ILE A 266 3.99 -6.34 -8.62
N PHE A 267 3.37 -5.16 -8.66
CA PHE A 267 1.94 -4.99 -8.34
C PHE A 267 0.99 -5.26 -9.50
N VAL A 268 1.50 -5.40 -10.73
CA VAL A 268 0.67 -5.45 -11.93
C VAL A 268 -0.36 -6.59 -11.92
N SER A 269 -0.03 -7.70 -11.25
CA SER A 269 -0.94 -8.84 -11.10
C SER A 269 -1.72 -8.87 -9.79
N TRP A 270 -1.43 -7.98 -8.83
CA TRP A 270 -1.85 -8.16 -7.43
C TRP A 270 -2.79 -7.05 -6.92
N SER A 271 -2.79 -5.87 -7.51
CA SER A 271 -3.59 -4.75 -6.99
C SER A 271 -4.10 -3.83 -8.10
N TYR A 272 -5.42 -3.73 -8.21
CA TYR A 272 -6.08 -2.81 -9.15
C TYR A 272 -5.80 -1.35 -8.81
N ASP A 273 -5.94 -0.99 -7.54
CA ASP A 273 -5.68 0.36 -7.08
C ASP A 273 -4.22 0.78 -7.33
N ALA A 274 -3.27 -0.13 -7.10
CA ALA A 274 -1.87 0.13 -7.39
C ALA A 274 -1.65 0.38 -8.89
N ASN A 275 -2.21 -0.44 -9.78
CA ASN A 275 -2.10 -0.23 -11.22
C ASN A 275 -2.73 1.10 -11.66
N LYS A 276 -3.93 1.41 -11.14
CA LYS A 276 -4.66 2.64 -11.45
C LYS A 276 -3.88 3.89 -11.05
N ALA A 277 -3.10 3.83 -9.96
CA ALA A 277 -2.20 4.90 -9.56
C ALA A 277 -0.86 4.92 -10.32
N LEU A 278 -0.27 3.75 -10.57
CA LEU A 278 1.09 3.62 -11.12
C LEU A 278 1.16 3.91 -12.63
N TYR A 279 0.09 3.69 -13.41
CA TYR A 279 0.04 4.07 -14.82
C TYR A 279 0.13 5.60 -15.02
N PRO A 280 -0.75 6.43 -14.42
CA PRO A 280 -0.65 7.88 -14.46
C PRO A 280 0.67 8.40 -13.87
N LEU A 281 1.14 7.82 -12.75
CA LEU A 281 2.42 8.22 -12.17
C LEU A 281 3.57 8.05 -13.16
N ARG A 282 3.69 6.87 -13.81
CA ARG A 282 4.71 6.65 -14.86
C ARG A 282 4.53 7.60 -16.04
N ALA A 283 3.30 7.96 -16.40
CA ALA A 283 3.06 8.93 -17.46
C ALA A 283 3.61 10.32 -17.08
N ILE A 284 3.27 10.81 -15.89
CA ILE A 284 3.77 12.08 -15.35
C ILE A 284 5.31 12.10 -15.34
N LEU A 285 5.94 11.03 -14.88
CA LEU A 285 7.41 10.92 -14.87
C LEU A 285 8.04 10.99 -16.25
N ASN A 286 7.41 10.39 -17.27
CA ASN A 286 7.87 10.55 -18.64
C ASN A 286 7.70 12.00 -19.12
N LEU A 287 6.61 12.68 -18.74
CA LEU A 287 6.40 14.09 -19.10
C LEU A 287 7.42 15.02 -18.43
N ILE A 288 7.92 14.70 -17.23
CA ILE A 288 8.99 15.48 -16.56
C ILE A 288 10.28 15.52 -17.41
N SER A 289 10.53 14.50 -18.24
CA SER A 289 11.69 14.51 -19.14
C SER A 289 11.55 15.47 -20.34
N ILE A 290 10.33 15.90 -20.70
CA ILE A 290 10.07 16.73 -21.88
C ILE A 290 10.78 18.09 -21.81
N PRO A 291 10.66 18.89 -20.73
CA PRO A 291 11.41 20.14 -20.63
C PRO A 291 12.91 19.97 -20.88
N ILE A 292 13.49 18.85 -20.42
CA ILE A 292 14.92 18.59 -20.60
C ILE A 292 15.23 18.24 -22.06
N ILE A 293 14.40 17.43 -22.71
CA ILE A 293 14.51 17.15 -24.15
C ILE A 293 14.40 18.44 -24.97
N VAL A 294 13.50 19.36 -24.58
CA VAL A 294 13.37 20.68 -25.21
C VAL A 294 14.61 21.54 -24.98
N LEU A 295 15.21 21.52 -23.78
CA LEU A 295 16.48 22.21 -23.52
C LEU A 295 17.61 21.69 -24.42
N PHE A 296 17.68 20.37 -24.63
CA PHE A 296 18.60 19.77 -25.60
C PHE A 296 18.31 20.24 -27.02
N LEU A 297 17.05 20.28 -27.45
CA LEU A 297 16.66 20.82 -28.76
C LEU A 297 17.06 22.29 -28.93
N MET A 298 17.00 23.10 -27.87
CA MET A 298 17.36 24.52 -27.96
C MET A 298 18.88 24.75 -27.98
N ASN A 299 19.68 23.76 -27.61
CA ASN A 299 21.13 23.92 -27.42
C ASN A 299 21.95 22.77 -28.04
N PRO A 300 21.89 22.58 -29.37
CA PRO A 300 22.62 21.51 -30.06
C PRO A 300 24.15 21.59 -29.89
N GLN A 301 24.70 22.78 -29.69
CA GLN A 301 26.13 23.01 -29.52
C GLN A 301 26.71 22.35 -28.25
N LEU A 302 25.87 22.07 -27.26
CA LEU A 302 26.26 21.45 -25.99
C LEU A 302 26.41 19.93 -26.10
N PHE A 303 25.90 19.33 -27.17
CA PHE A 303 25.92 17.88 -27.31
C PHE A 303 27.33 17.40 -27.69
N PRO A 304 27.98 16.55 -26.86
CA PRO A 304 29.34 16.09 -27.08
C PRO A 304 29.36 14.98 -28.12
N ILE A 305 30.19 15.13 -29.15
CA ILE A 305 30.54 14.06 -30.09
C ILE A 305 31.94 13.56 -29.69
N PRO A 306 32.04 12.37 -29.05
CA PRO A 306 33.33 11.76 -28.80
C PRO A 306 33.93 11.24 -30.12
N ILE A 307 35.14 11.67 -30.44
CA ILE A 307 35.89 11.23 -31.63
C ILE A 307 37.26 10.76 -31.18
N TRP A 308 37.70 9.62 -31.72
CA TRP A 308 39.06 9.16 -31.57
C TRP A 308 39.89 9.63 -32.77
N SER A 309 41.01 10.29 -32.48
CA SER A 309 42.01 10.71 -33.47
C SER A 309 43.34 10.02 -33.17
N GLU A 310 44.04 9.51 -34.18
CA GLU A 310 45.33 8.85 -34.01
C GLU A 310 46.42 9.81 -33.51
N SER A 311 46.32 11.09 -33.84
CA SER A 311 47.35 12.09 -33.51
C SER A 311 47.13 12.77 -32.16
N THR A 312 45.87 12.93 -31.76
CA THR A 312 45.48 13.72 -30.58
C THR A 312 44.73 12.92 -29.53
N GLY A 313 44.51 11.62 -29.79
CA GLY A 313 43.77 10.73 -28.92
C GLY A 313 42.27 11.04 -28.90
N PHE A 314 41.66 10.79 -27.75
CA PHE A 314 40.24 11.03 -27.54
C PHE A 314 39.94 12.54 -27.45
N GLN A 315 39.00 13.00 -28.25
CA GLN A 315 38.53 14.39 -28.26
C GLN A 315 37.00 14.44 -28.18
N VAL A 316 36.49 15.51 -27.59
CA VAL A 316 35.07 15.82 -27.57
C VAL A 316 34.85 17.06 -28.43
N LEU A 317 34.12 16.91 -29.53
CA LEU A 317 33.75 18.03 -30.42
C LEU A 317 32.27 18.37 -30.26
N SER A 318 31.94 19.65 -30.43
CA SER A 318 30.55 20.08 -30.60
C SER A 318 30.03 19.70 -31.99
N ILE A 319 28.72 19.52 -32.11
CA ILE A 319 28.06 19.30 -33.40
C ILE A 319 28.32 20.51 -34.31
N ALA A 320 28.78 20.27 -35.54
CA ALA A 320 28.93 21.35 -36.51
C ALA A 320 27.54 21.82 -37.03
N PRO A 321 27.33 23.11 -37.32
CA PRO A 321 26.01 23.66 -37.66
C PRO A 321 25.31 22.97 -38.84
N ASN A 322 26.07 22.46 -39.81
CA ASN A 322 25.56 21.71 -40.95
C ASN A 322 24.88 20.38 -40.57
N PHE A 323 25.13 19.85 -39.37
CA PHE A 323 24.51 18.62 -38.86
C PHE A 323 23.37 18.88 -37.84
N TYR A 324 23.05 20.14 -37.53
CA TYR A 324 21.98 20.46 -36.58
C TYR A 324 20.62 19.90 -36.98
N TRP A 325 20.34 19.82 -38.28
CA TRP A 325 19.07 19.24 -38.76
C TRP A 325 18.91 17.77 -38.37
N ILE A 326 19.98 16.97 -38.39
CA ILE A 326 19.96 15.55 -37.95
C ILE A 326 19.68 15.49 -36.46
N TYR A 327 20.38 16.33 -35.70
CA TYR A 327 20.20 16.44 -34.25
C TYR A 327 18.74 16.78 -33.89
N TYR A 328 18.17 17.81 -34.53
CA TYR A 328 16.78 18.21 -34.31
C TYR A 328 15.80 17.12 -34.71
N LEU A 329 16.05 16.39 -35.79
CA LEU A 329 15.21 15.27 -36.21
C LEU A 329 15.21 14.16 -35.14
N VAL A 330 16.38 13.73 -34.67
CA VAL A 330 16.51 12.67 -33.66
C VAL A 330 15.83 13.06 -32.35
N PHE A 331 16.12 14.25 -31.82
CA PHE A 331 15.53 14.69 -30.56
C PHE A 331 14.02 14.97 -30.69
N SER A 332 13.55 15.40 -31.85
CA SER A 332 12.11 15.55 -32.12
C SER A 332 11.40 14.19 -32.15
N LEU A 333 12.01 13.15 -32.73
CA LEU A 333 11.49 11.78 -32.68
C LEU A 333 11.45 11.23 -31.25
N ILE A 334 12.49 11.49 -30.44
CA ILE A 334 12.52 11.14 -29.02
C ILE A 334 11.40 11.86 -28.26
N LEU A 335 11.20 13.15 -28.52
CA LEU A 335 10.15 13.96 -27.90
C LEU A 335 8.75 13.41 -28.23
N ILE A 336 8.48 13.14 -29.51
CA ILE A 336 7.21 12.57 -29.97
C ILE A 336 7.00 11.19 -29.35
N GLY A 337 8.01 10.32 -29.37
CA GLY A 337 7.93 8.98 -28.77
C GLY A 337 7.64 9.04 -27.27
N THR A 338 8.24 9.98 -26.55
CA THR A 338 8.02 10.21 -25.12
C THR A 338 6.59 10.69 -24.86
N LEU A 339 6.08 11.64 -25.66
CA LEU A 339 4.70 12.14 -25.59
C LEU A 339 3.69 11.04 -25.84
N VAL A 340 3.82 10.30 -26.95
CA VAL A 340 2.93 9.19 -27.31
C VAL A 340 2.96 8.12 -26.21
N GLY A 341 4.16 7.78 -25.73
CA GLY A 341 4.34 6.81 -24.64
C GLY A 341 3.77 7.26 -23.30
N ALA A 342 3.69 8.56 -23.02
CA ALA A 342 3.03 9.10 -21.83
C ALA A 342 1.50 9.09 -21.98
N ILE A 343 0.98 9.55 -23.13
CA ILE A 343 -0.46 9.53 -23.45
C ILE A 343 -1.01 8.10 -23.37
N GLN A 344 -0.29 7.12 -23.93
CA GLN A 344 -0.71 5.72 -23.89
C GLN A 344 -0.80 5.20 -22.44
N LYS A 345 0.12 5.60 -21.55
CA LYS A 345 0.08 5.20 -20.13
C LYS A 345 -1.09 5.85 -19.39
N PHE A 346 -1.37 7.13 -19.64
CA PHE A 346 -2.57 7.80 -19.11
C PHE A 346 -3.85 7.09 -19.57
N TYR A 347 -3.95 6.82 -20.87
CA TYR A 347 -5.09 6.14 -21.45
C TYR A 347 -5.30 4.75 -20.83
N LYS A 348 -4.23 3.97 -20.67
CA LYS A 348 -4.27 2.68 -19.97
C LYS A 348 -4.75 2.82 -18.53
N GLY A 349 -4.23 3.79 -17.78
CA GLY A 349 -4.62 4.03 -16.39
C GLY A 349 -6.10 4.42 -16.22
N ILE A 350 -6.62 5.28 -17.12
CA ILE A 350 -8.01 5.74 -17.08
C ILE A 350 -8.99 4.64 -17.49
N ARG A 351 -8.63 3.84 -18.50
CA ARG A 351 -9.47 2.73 -19.00
C ARG A 351 -9.31 1.43 -18.25
N LEU A 352 -8.42 1.36 -17.26
CA LEU A 352 -8.25 0.18 -16.43
C LEU A 352 -9.53 -0.05 -15.62
N GLN A 353 -10.13 -1.23 -15.78
CA GLN A 353 -11.27 -1.66 -14.98
C GLN A 353 -10.84 -2.73 -13.97
N GLU A 354 -11.58 -2.87 -12.88
CA GLU A 354 -11.27 -3.86 -11.83
C GLU A 354 -11.35 -5.30 -12.40
N GLU A 355 -12.28 -5.52 -13.34
CA GLU A 355 -12.45 -6.74 -14.13
C GLU A 355 -11.21 -7.12 -14.95
N ASP A 356 -10.33 -6.15 -15.28
CA ASP A 356 -9.09 -6.44 -16.01
C ASP A 356 -8.02 -7.11 -15.10
N LEU A 357 -8.14 -7.05 -13.77
CA LEU A 357 -7.17 -7.63 -12.83
C LEU A 357 -7.61 -8.94 -12.20
N PHE A 358 -8.89 -9.01 -11.84
CA PHE A 358 -9.49 -10.25 -11.42
C PHE A 358 -9.86 -11.00 -12.68
N PHE A 359 -8.92 -11.82 -13.17
CA PHE A 359 -9.31 -12.91 -14.04
C PHE A 359 -10.44 -13.64 -13.31
N GLU A 360 -11.66 -13.53 -13.81
CA GLU A 360 -12.72 -14.51 -13.60
C GLU A 360 -12.22 -15.83 -14.23
N GLY A 361 -11.22 -16.44 -13.60
CA GLY A 361 -11.26 -17.87 -13.41
C GLY A 361 -12.34 -18.10 -12.38
N GLU A 362 -13.60 -18.02 -12.81
CA GLU A 362 -14.71 -18.53 -12.01
C GLU A 362 -14.37 -19.98 -11.65
N ALA A 363 -14.24 -20.22 -10.36
CA ALA A 363 -14.08 -21.53 -9.76
C ALA A 363 -15.38 -22.33 -9.91
#